data_AF-A0A6G4WAF9-F1
#
_entry.id   AF-A0A6G4WAF9-F1
#
_cell.length_a   1.000
_cell.length_b   1.000
_cell.length_c   1.000
_cell.angle_alpha   90.00
_cell.angle_beta   90.00
_cell.angle_gamma   90.00
#
_symmetry.space_group_name_H-M   'P 1'
#
loop_
_entity.id
_entity.type
_entity.pdbx_description
1 polymer ?
#
loop_
_entity_poly.entity_id
_entity_poly.type
_entity_poly.pdbx_seq_one_letter_code
_entity_poly.pdbx_strand_id
1 'polypeptide(L)'
;MNPTMWTWVLTVLGTVATILLPLAVPAIRAAVGKYVAGFVQHHFDQRIETLKSELRRSEEQFTADLREKDRQLRTLTDTTLSLRSTRQMALAARRLQAVEQLWAAKVAIDRMKMAANFMSGLNLEELFKAAEKDDPSIKTLGAMLNQLSGVDLGKEASEASVLSERPFLSPDVWVLFSAYQSVMTHSVVIIKNLALGTTKFLKKEDVLKPLMLLALPEYKNYIEQYGFSGYYHLLDILEQKLLNAITEMLDGKSLDDATLKRSAEIMAAVRGLNIEAKPEIPDGLQGSEIPNPPKIE
;
A
#
# COMPACT_ATOMS: atom_id res chain seq x y z
N MET A 1 -16.13 -115.57 8.27
CA MET A 1 -16.03 -114.18 7.75
C MET A 1 -14.58 -113.99 7.32
N ASN A 2 -14.29 -114.06 6.02
CA ASN A 2 -12.92 -114.27 5.54
C ASN A 2 -12.11 -112.96 5.46
N PRO A 3 -10.92 -112.89 6.07
CA PRO A 3 -10.02 -111.72 6.04
C PRO A 3 -9.37 -111.46 4.66
N THR A 4 -9.66 -112.28 3.66
CA THR A 4 -9.06 -112.21 2.32
C THR A 4 -9.77 -111.26 1.35
N MET A 5 -11.03 -110.87 1.61
CA MET A 5 -11.73 -109.87 0.77
C MET A 5 -11.31 -108.43 1.11
N TRP A 6 -10.98 -108.13 2.37
CA TRP A 6 -10.57 -106.78 2.77
C TRP A 6 -9.17 -106.42 2.24
N THR A 7 -8.26 -107.39 2.20
CA THR A 7 -6.91 -107.18 1.67
C THR A 7 -6.91 -106.96 0.16
N TRP A 8 -7.80 -107.63 -0.60
CA TRP A 8 -7.95 -107.41 -2.04
C TRP A 8 -8.59 -106.06 -2.39
N VAL A 9 -9.59 -105.62 -1.62
CA VAL A 9 -10.21 -104.30 -1.83
C VAL A 9 -9.22 -103.19 -1.50
N LEU A 10 -8.41 -103.33 -0.44
CA LEU A 10 -7.37 -102.35 -0.11
C LEU A 10 -6.20 -102.34 -1.10
N THR A 11 -5.77 -103.47 -1.68
CA THR A 11 -4.68 -103.50 -2.67
C THR A 11 -5.11 -103.00 -4.04
N VAL A 12 -6.35 -103.28 -4.46
CA VAL A 12 -6.92 -102.72 -5.69
C VAL A 12 -7.18 -101.22 -5.53
N LEU A 13 -7.71 -100.76 -4.40
CA LEU A 13 -7.84 -99.33 -4.13
C LEU A 13 -6.48 -98.62 -3.98
N GLY A 14 -5.48 -99.28 -3.39
CA GLY A 14 -4.13 -98.76 -3.24
C GLY A 14 -3.37 -98.64 -4.57
N THR A 15 -3.54 -99.59 -5.49
CA THR A 15 -2.91 -99.57 -6.83
C THR A 15 -3.61 -98.62 -7.81
N VAL A 16 -4.92 -98.47 -7.71
CA VAL A 16 -5.67 -97.46 -8.46
C VAL A 16 -5.32 -96.05 -7.94
N ALA A 17 -5.13 -95.88 -6.63
CA ALA A 17 -4.69 -94.61 -6.04
C ALA A 17 -3.27 -94.21 -6.48
N THR A 18 -2.31 -95.14 -6.55
CA THR A 18 -0.92 -94.82 -6.94
C THR A 18 -0.75 -94.47 -8.41
N ILE A 19 -1.63 -94.94 -9.31
CA ILE A 19 -1.61 -94.60 -10.74
C ILE A 19 -2.42 -93.33 -11.04
N LEU A 20 -3.54 -93.10 -10.35
CA LEU A 20 -4.38 -91.90 -10.56
C LEU A 20 -3.83 -90.63 -9.89
N LEU A 21 -3.16 -90.74 -8.73
CA LEU A 21 -2.57 -89.58 -8.04
C LEU A 21 -1.59 -88.77 -8.91
N PRO A 22 -0.58 -89.35 -9.60
CA PRO A 22 0.34 -88.58 -10.43
C PRO A 22 -0.31 -87.95 -11.68
N LEU A 23 -1.44 -88.50 -12.15
CA LEU A 23 -2.25 -87.92 -13.24
C LEU A 23 -3.21 -86.83 -12.75
N ALA A 24 -3.74 -86.97 -11.53
CA ALA A 24 -4.66 -86.00 -10.93
C ALA A 24 -3.94 -84.73 -10.44
N VAL A 25 -2.70 -84.83 -9.93
CA VAL A 25 -1.91 -83.68 -9.43
C VAL A 25 -1.72 -82.57 -10.48
N PRO A 26 -1.29 -82.83 -11.74
CA PRO A 26 -1.18 -81.78 -12.75
C PRO A 26 -2.55 -81.21 -13.17
N ALA A 27 -3.60 -82.03 -13.18
CA ALA A 27 -4.96 -81.57 -13.48
C ALA A 27 -5.52 -80.66 -12.37
N ILE A 28 -5.34 -81.03 -11.10
CA ILE A 28 -5.70 -80.22 -9.93
C ILE A 28 -4.86 -78.94 -9.91
N ARG A 29 -3.55 -79.00 -10.20
CA ARG A 29 -2.68 -77.82 -10.28
C ARG A 29 -3.12 -76.86 -11.39
N ALA A 30 -3.53 -77.38 -12.55
CA ALA A 30 -4.04 -76.57 -13.64
C ALA A 30 -5.41 -75.95 -13.31
N ALA A 31 -6.29 -76.70 -12.65
CA ALA A 31 -7.60 -76.20 -12.20
C ALA A 31 -7.45 -75.12 -11.12
N VAL A 32 -6.69 -75.40 -10.06
CA VAL A 32 -6.39 -74.43 -8.99
C VAL A 32 -5.66 -73.22 -9.54
N GLY A 33 -4.70 -73.40 -10.46
CA GLY A 33 -4.02 -72.30 -11.14
C GLY A 33 -4.97 -71.39 -11.92
N LYS A 34 -5.94 -71.96 -12.66
CA LYS A 34 -6.96 -71.18 -13.37
C LYS A 34 -7.94 -70.48 -12.44
N TYR A 35 -8.38 -71.14 -11.36
CA TYR A 35 -9.29 -70.54 -10.38
C TYR A 35 -8.61 -69.42 -9.58
N VAL A 36 -7.38 -69.65 -9.10
CA VAL A 36 -6.60 -68.63 -8.39
C VAL A 36 -6.25 -67.47 -9.34
N ALA A 37 -5.81 -67.75 -10.57
CA ALA A 37 -5.56 -66.70 -11.55
C ALA A 37 -6.83 -65.88 -11.85
N GLY A 38 -7.97 -66.53 -12.08
CA GLY A 38 -9.24 -65.84 -12.33
C GLY A 38 -9.73 -65.01 -11.13
N PHE A 39 -9.60 -65.52 -9.91
CA PHE A 39 -9.96 -64.78 -8.69
C PHE A 39 -9.04 -63.58 -8.45
N VAL A 40 -7.73 -63.77 -8.61
CA VAL A 40 -6.71 -62.72 -8.46
C VAL A 40 -6.89 -61.65 -9.54
N GLN A 41 -7.11 -62.06 -10.79
CA GLN A 41 -7.32 -61.15 -11.91
C GLN A 41 -8.61 -60.35 -11.74
N HIS A 42 -9.71 -60.98 -11.34
CA HIS A 42 -10.96 -60.27 -11.05
C HIS A 42 -10.84 -59.28 -9.88
N HIS A 43 -10.15 -59.68 -8.80
CA HIS A 43 -9.91 -58.78 -7.67
C HIS A 43 -8.99 -57.60 -8.05
N PHE A 44 -7.97 -57.83 -8.89
CA PHE A 44 -7.14 -56.75 -9.43
C PHE A 44 -7.90 -55.84 -10.38
N ASP A 45 -8.72 -56.39 -11.28
CA ASP A 45 -9.55 -55.61 -12.20
C ASP A 45 -10.55 -54.75 -11.42
N GLN A 46 -11.21 -55.31 -10.40
CA GLN A 46 -12.07 -54.54 -9.50
C GLN A 46 -11.30 -53.44 -8.76
N ARG A 47 -10.11 -53.75 -8.22
CA ARG A 47 -9.26 -52.76 -7.54
C ARG A 47 -8.83 -51.63 -8.48
N ILE A 48 -8.47 -51.95 -9.71
CA ILE A 48 -8.07 -50.97 -10.74
C ILE A 48 -9.26 -50.10 -11.11
N GLU A 49 -10.45 -50.66 -11.30
CA GLU A 49 -11.65 -49.87 -11.56
C GLU A 49 -12.00 -48.96 -10.38
N THR A 50 -11.93 -49.46 -9.14
CA THR A 50 -12.18 -48.63 -7.95
C THR A 50 -11.17 -47.49 -7.84
N LEU A 51 -9.87 -47.77 -7.98
CA LEU A 51 -8.82 -46.76 -7.91
C LEU A 51 -8.94 -45.73 -9.03
N LYS A 52 -9.27 -46.17 -10.25
CA LYS A 52 -9.51 -45.26 -11.39
C LYS A 52 -10.73 -44.37 -11.14
N SER A 53 -11.78 -44.92 -10.54
CA SER A 53 -12.99 -44.15 -10.19
C SER A 53 -12.73 -43.15 -9.07
N GLU A 54 -11.96 -43.54 -8.05
CA GLU A 54 -11.55 -42.67 -6.94
C GLU A 54 -10.62 -41.56 -7.41
N LEU A 55 -9.63 -41.88 -8.26
CA LEU A 55 -8.71 -40.91 -8.84
C LEU A 55 -9.46 -39.90 -9.72
N ARG A 56 -10.38 -40.37 -10.55
CA ARG A 56 -11.19 -39.46 -11.38
C ARG A 56 -12.08 -38.57 -10.52
N ARG A 57 -12.67 -39.12 -9.47
CA ARG A 57 -13.50 -38.36 -8.53
C ARG A 57 -12.68 -37.33 -7.75
N SER A 58 -11.46 -37.67 -7.34
CA SER A 58 -10.57 -36.73 -6.65
C SER A 58 -10.06 -35.64 -7.59
N GLU A 59 -9.70 -35.96 -8.85
CA GLU A 59 -9.37 -34.96 -9.87
C GLU A 59 -10.54 -34.00 -10.14
N GLU A 60 -11.76 -34.53 -10.31
CA GLU A 60 -12.95 -33.71 -10.52
C GLU A 60 -13.25 -32.81 -9.31
N GLN A 61 -13.05 -33.31 -8.08
CA GLN A 61 -13.18 -32.52 -6.86
C GLN A 61 -12.11 -31.43 -6.73
N PHE A 62 -10.84 -31.76 -6.95
CA PHE A 62 -9.74 -30.79 -6.90
C PHE A 62 -9.88 -29.71 -7.96
N THR A 63 -10.28 -30.07 -9.19
CA THR A 63 -10.51 -29.09 -10.26
C THR A 63 -11.71 -28.20 -9.98
N ALA A 64 -12.77 -28.73 -9.36
CA ALA A 64 -13.91 -27.93 -8.92
C ALA A 64 -13.51 -26.96 -7.79
N ASP A 65 -12.76 -27.43 -6.80
CA ASP A 65 -12.29 -26.59 -5.68
C ASP A 65 -11.32 -25.51 -6.17
N LEU A 66 -10.37 -25.83 -7.06
CA LEU A 66 -9.48 -24.86 -7.68
C LEU A 66 -10.25 -23.76 -8.43
N ARG A 67 -11.28 -24.13 -9.20
CA ARG A 67 -12.12 -23.16 -9.92
C ARG A 67 -12.90 -22.26 -8.97
N GLU A 68 -13.40 -22.81 -7.86
CA GLU A 68 -14.11 -22.05 -6.85
C GLU A 68 -13.17 -21.09 -6.11
N LYS A 69 -11.98 -21.54 -5.72
CA LYS A 69 -10.92 -20.70 -5.13
C LYS A 69 -10.48 -19.60 -6.09
N ASP A 70 -10.27 -19.90 -7.38
CA ASP A 70 -9.96 -18.91 -8.40
C ASP A 70 -11.08 -17.86 -8.54
N ARG A 71 -12.34 -18.29 -8.51
CA ARG A 71 -13.49 -17.38 -8.56
C ARG A 71 -13.55 -16.47 -7.33
N GLN A 72 -13.29 -17.02 -6.14
CA GLN A 72 -13.23 -16.25 -4.91
C GLN A 72 -12.07 -15.25 -4.92
N LEU A 73 -10.89 -15.66 -5.38
CA LEU A 73 -9.72 -14.78 -5.54
C LEU A 73 -9.99 -13.66 -6.52
N ARG A 74 -10.61 -13.94 -7.67
CA ARG A 74 -11.01 -12.91 -8.65
C ARG A 74 -12.02 -11.94 -8.04
N THR A 75 -13.08 -12.44 -7.42
CA THR A 75 -14.11 -11.61 -6.80
C THR A 75 -13.50 -10.74 -5.70
N LEU A 76 -12.65 -11.30 -4.84
CA LEU A 76 -11.95 -10.54 -3.80
C LEU A 76 -11.04 -9.48 -4.42
N THR A 77 -10.27 -9.83 -5.45
CA THR A 77 -9.38 -8.90 -6.15
C THR A 77 -10.17 -7.74 -6.75
N ASP A 78 -11.25 -8.02 -7.48
CA ASP A 78 -12.11 -7.02 -8.12
C ASP A 78 -12.81 -6.13 -7.07
N THR A 79 -13.31 -6.71 -5.99
CA THR A 79 -13.94 -5.96 -4.89
C THR A 79 -12.92 -5.08 -4.17
N THR A 80 -11.71 -5.58 -3.96
CA THR A 80 -10.64 -4.82 -3.29
C THR A 80 -10.13 -3.68 -4.17
N LEU A 81 -9.98 -3.93 -5.48
CA LEU A 81 -9.59 -2.92 -6.47
C LEU A 81 -10.66 -1.83 -6.59
N SER A 82 -11.94 -2.20 -6.68
CA SER A 82 -13.04 -1.23 -6.76
C SER A 82 -13.18 -0.38 -5.48
N LEU A 83 -13.05 -0.99 -4.30
CA LEU A 83 -13.05 -0.26 -3.02
C LEU A 83 -11.86 0.69 -2.92
N ARG A 84 -10.67 0.25 -3.35
CA ARG A 84 -9.48 1.09 -3.39
C ARG A 84 -9.68 2.27 -4.33
N SER A 85 -10.18 2.03 -5.55
CA SER A 85 -10.50 3.09 -6.51
C SER A 85 -11.46 4.12 -5.92
N THR A 86 -12.56 3.66 -5.30
CA THR A 86 -13.56 4.53 -4.66
C THR A 86 -12.95 5.39 -3.55
N ARG A 87 -12.10 4.79 -2.70
CA ARG A 87 -11.39 5.54 -1.64
C ARG A 87 -10.43 6.58 -2.22
N GLN A 88 -9.70 6.24 -3.29
CA GLN A 88 -8.80 7.18 -3.96
C GLN A 88 -9.56 8.33 -4.59
N MET A 89 -10.73 8.08 -5.21
CA MET A 89 -11.59 9.14 -5.73
C MET A 89 -12.11 10.07 -4.63
N ALA A 90 -12.60 9.52 -3.52
CA ALA A 90 -13.08 10.31 -2.39
C ALA A 90 -11.95 11.17 -1.78
N LEU A 91 -10.75 10.59 -1.66
CA LEU A 91 -9.57 11.30 -1.18
C LEU A 91 -9.14 12.40 -2.16
N ALA A 92 -9.09 12.12 -3.46
CA ALA A 92 -8.78 13.10 -4.49
C ALA A 92 -9.78 14.27 -4.49
N ALA A 93 -11.07 13.98 -4.37
CA ALA A 93 -12.11 15.01 -4.22
C ALA A 93 -11.86 15.87 -2.98
N ARG A 94 -11.49 15.27 -1.84
CA ARG A 94 -11.21 16.02 -0.63
C ARG A 94 -9.94 16.87 -0.72
N ARG A 95 -8.92 16.39 -1.43
CA ARG A 95 -7.69 17.14 -1.73
C ARG A 95 -7.99 18.36 -2.61
N LEU A 96 -8.83 18.20 -3.63
CA LEU A 96 -9.25 19.30 -4.48
C LEU A 96 -9.96 20.39 -3.65
N GLN A 97 -10.92 20.00 -2.81
CA GLN A 97 -11.59 20.93 -1.90
C GLN A 97 -10.60 21.61 -0.93
N ALA A 98 -9.62 20.88 -0.41
CA ALA A 98 -8.59 21.45 0.47
C ALA A 98 -7.72 22.49 -0.25
N VAL A 99 -7.37 22.25 -1.51
CA VAL A 99 -6.67 23.23 -2.35
C VAL A 99 -7.52 24.47 -2.60
N GLU A 100 -8.80 24.31 -2.91
CA GLU A 100 -9.72 25.44 -3.12
C GLU A 100 -9.81 26.33 -1.88
N GLN A 101 -9.96 25.71 -0.70
CA GLN A 101 -10.01 26.45 0.58
C GLN A 101 -8.67 27.14 0.89
N LEU A 102 -7.54 26.47 0.63
CA LEU A 102 -6.22 27.06 0.77
C LEU A 102 -6.02 28.25 -0.17
N TRP A 103 -6.45 28.13 -1.42
CA TRP A 103 -6.34 29.21 -2.39
C TRP A 103 -7.25 30.39 -2.03
N ALA A 104 -8.47 30.13 -1.57
CA ALA A 104 -9.37 31.16 -1.06
C ALA A 104 -8.73 31.92 0.13
N ALA A 105 -8.10 31.22 1.05
CA ALA A 105 -7.36 31.83 2.15
C ALA A 105 -6.15 32.64 1.67
N LYS A 106 -5.41 32.16 0.66
CA LYS A 106 -4.32 32.93 0.03
C LYS A 106 -4.85 34.24 -0.53
N VAL A 107 -5.96 34.21 -1.28
CA VAL A 107 -6.60 35.42 -1.82
C VAL A 107 -7.05 36.37 -0.70
N ALA A 108 -7.51 35.85 0.44
CA ALA A 108 -7.81 36.68 1.60
C ALA A 108 -6.55 37.33 2.18
N ILE A 109 -5.44 36.59 2.27
CA ILE A 109 -4.14 37.09 2.74
C ILE A 109 -3.55 38.12 1.76
N ASP A 110 -3.78 38.00 0.45
CA ASP A 110 -3.31 38.96 -0.56
C ASP A 110 -3.79 40.39 -0.31
N ARG A 111 -4.89 40.57 0.44
CA ARG A 111 -5.33 41.89 0.88
C ARG A 111 -4.27 42.61 1.72
N MET A 112 -3.37 41.85 2.36
CA MET A 112 -2.23 42.36 3.12
C MET A 112 -1.00 42.66 2.24
N LYS A 113 -1.03 42.41 0.92
CA LYS A 113 0.14 42.59 0.03
C LYS A 113 0.64 44.04 0.03
N MET A 114 -0.26 45.01 0.19
CA MET A 114 0.14 46.41 0.33
C MET A 114 0.98 46.67 1.59
N ALA A 115 0.62 46.05 2.72
CA ALA A 115 1.41 46.13 3.95
C ALA A 115 2.81 45.54 3.77
N ALA A 116 2.91 44.38 3.13
CA ALA A 116 4.19 43.75 2.82
C ALA A 116 5.04 44.60 1.86
N ASN A 117 4.42 45.22 0.85
CA ASN A 117 5.11 46.12 -0.09
C ASN A 117 5.66 47.38 0.59
N PHE A 118 4.96 47.92 1.60
CA PHE A 118 5.54 49.01 2.40
C PHE A 118 6.77 48.53 3.17
N MET A 119 6.74 47.32 3.72
CA MET A 119 7.87 46.79 4.49
C MET A 119 9.10 46.50 3.63
N SER A 120 8.93 46.14 2.35
CA SER A 120 10.07 45.90 1.44
C SER A 120 10.83 47.18 1.08
N GLY A 121 10.18 48.35 1.15
CA GLY A 121 10.80 49.65 0.89
C GLY A 121 11.47 50.30 2.11
N LEU A 122 11.33 49.72 3.30
CA LEU A 122 11.81 50.30 4.55
C LEU A 122 13.01 49.53 5.11
N ASN A 123 13.99 50.27 5.66
CA ASN A 123 15.06 49.67 6.44
C ASN A 123 14.54 49.34 7.85
N LEU A 124 14.08 48.10 8.05
CA LEU A 124 13.49 47.65 9.32
C LEU A 124 14.44 47.81 10.51
N GLU A 125 15.75 47.66 10.32
CA GLU A 125 16.72 47.82 11.40
C GLU A 125 16.78 49.26 11.93
N GLU A 126 16.84 50.23 11.03
CA GLU A 126 16.83 51.65 11.38
C GLU A 126 15.49 52.04 12.01
N LEU A 127 14.41 51.51 11.47
CA LEU A 127 13.06 51.78 11.93
C LEU A 127 12.84 51.25 13.35
N PHE A 128 13.35 50.06 13.67
CA PHE A 128 13.32 49.53 15.03
C PHE A 128 14.21 50.32 16.00
N LYS A 129 15.41 50.76 15.56
CA LYS A 129 16.29 51.63 16.38
C LYS A 129 15.63 52.99 16.68
N ALA A 130 14.91 53.56 15.72
CA ALA A 130 14.18 54.82 15.92
C ALA A 130 12.97 54.64 16.84
N ALA A 131 12.26 53.53 16.72
CA ALA A 131 11.14 53.20 17.59
C ALA A 131 11.56 52.92 19.05
N GLU A 132 12.73 52.31 19.28
CA GLU A 132 13.30 52.12 20.63
C GLU A 132 13.59 53.45 21.35
N LYS A 133 13.77 54.54 20.59
CA LYS A 133 14.01 55.90 21.10
C LYS A 133 12.73 56.71 21.32
N ASP A 134 11.56 56.10 21.15
CA ASP A 134 10.24 56.73 21.29
C ASP A 134 10.06 57.97 20.38
N ASP A 135 10.59 57.91 19.15
CA ASP A 135 10.47 58.99 18.17
C ASP A 135 9.00 59.14 17.71
N PRO A 136 8.35 60.30 17.91
CA PRO A 136 6.96 60.53 17.49
C PRO A 136 6.74 60.41 15.98
N SER A 137 7.80 60.54 15.17
CA SER A 137 7.76 60.38 13.72
C SER A 137 7.43 58.94 13.32
N ILE A 138 7.91 57.95 14.08
CA ILE A 138 7.67 56.53 13.83
C ILE A 138 6.22 56.16 14.11
N LYS A 139 5.64 56.72 15.17
CA LYS A 139 4.23 56.55 15.49
C LYS A 139 3.32 57.13 14.39
N THR A 140 3.69 58.30 13.88
CA THR A 140 2.97 58.97 12.78
C THR A 140 3.06 58.15 11.49
N LEU A 141 4.26 57.65 11.16
CA LEU A 141 4.48 56.76 10.02
C LEU A 141 3.66 55.47 10.15
N GLY A 142 3.71 54.80 11.31
CA GLY A 142 2.93 53.58 11.56
C GLY A 142 1.42 53.80 11.44
N ALA A 143 0.91 54.91 11.97
CA ALA A 143 -0.51 55.27 11.84
C ALA A 143 -0.91 55.52 10.38
N MET A 144 -0.07 56.22 9.61
CA MET A 144 -0.26 56.44 8.17
C MET A 144 -0.28 55.11 7.40
N LEU A 145 0.70 54.24 7.64
CA LEU A 145 0.78 52.93 6.97
C LEU A 145 -0.40 52.02 7.33
N ASN A 146 -0.86 52.05 8.59
CA ASN A 146 -2.03 51.30 9.02
C ASN A 146 -3.32 51.79 8.36
N GLN A 147 -3.47 53.10 8.19
CA GLN A 147 -4.62 53.69 7.49
C GLN A 147 -4.59 53.37 6.00
N LEU A 148 -3.42 53.42 5.36
CA LEU A 148 -3.26 53.12 3.95
C LEU A 148 -3.44 51.65 3.62
N SER A 149 -2.97 50.75 4.49
CA SER A 149 -3.13 49.31 4.29
C SER A 149 -4.58 48.86 4.46
N GLY A 150 -5.35 49.51 5.35
CA GLY A 150 -6.76 49.20 5.57
C GLY A 150 -7.03 47.78 6.10
N VAL A 151 -6.00 47.11 6.65
CA VAL A 151 -6.06 45.71 7.06
C VAL A 151 -6.56 45.59 8.51
N ASP A 152 -7.59 44.76 8.73
CA ASP A 152 -8.13 44.53 10.07
C ASP A 152 -7.34 43.49 10.89
N LEU A 153 -6.56 42.56 10.34
CA LEU A 153 -5.84 41.48 11.05
C LEU A 153 -6.76 40.47 11.76
N GLY A 154 -7.76 40.90 12.55
CA GLY A 154 -8.71 39.99 13.21
C GLY A 154 -9.65 39.34 12.20
N LYS A 155 -10.26 40.16 11.33
CA LYS A 155 -11.13 39.69 10.25
C LYS A 155 -10.37 38.80 9.27
N GLU A 156 -9.22 39.24 8.78
CA GLU A 156 -8.45 38.55 7.75
C GLU A 156 -7.82 37.26 8.28
N ALA A 157 -7.38 37.21 9.55
CA ALA A 157 -6.90 35.96 10.14
C ALA A 157 -8.03 34.93 10.28
N SER A 158 -9.27 35.37 10.54
CA SER A 158 -10.42 34.47 10.61
C SER A 158 -10.81 33.93 9.22
N GLU A 159 -10.75 34.76 8.18
CA GLU A 159 -11.03 34.39 6.79
C GLU A 159 -9.92 33.49 6.19
N ALA A 160 -8.69 33.57 6.71
CA ALA A 160 -7.55 32.80 6.24
C ALA A 160 -7.30 31.48 6.99
N SER A 161 -8.25 31.00 7.80
CA SER A 161 -8.09 29.78 8.59
C SER A 161 -8.24 28.52 7.72
N VAL A 162 -7.12 27.81 7.50
CA VAL A 162 -7.02 26.60 6.66
C VAL A 162 -6.56 25.37 7.46
N LEU A 163 -6.48 25.48 8.79
CA LEU A 163 -5.88 24.44 9.63
C LEU A 163 -6.61 23.09 9.54
N SER A 164 -7.92 23.09 9.28
CA SER A 164 -8.73 21.88 9.06
C SER A 164 -8.32 21.09 7.82
N GLU A 165 -7.71 21.76 6.85
CA GLU A 165 -7.39 21.22 5.54
C GLU A 165 -6.00 20.58 5.49
N ARG A 166 -5.16 20.84 6.49
CA ARG A 166 -3.78 20.34 6.59
C ARG A 166 -3.64 18.83 6.33
N PRO A 167 -4.52 17.93 6.82
CA PRO A 167 -4.39 16.49 6.57
C PRO A 167 -4.51 16.09 5.10
N PHE A 168 -5.10 16.94 4.26
CA PHE A 168 -5.36 16.68 2.85
C PHE A 168 -4.34 17.37 1.92
N LEU A 169 -3.47 18.21 2.46
CA LEU A 169 -2.45 18.94 1.69
C LEU A 169 -1.12 18.19 1.76
N SER A 170 -0.31 18.32 0.70
CA SER A 170 1.06 17.84 0.73
C SER A 170 1.90 18.68 1.71
N PRO A 171 2.96 18.11 2.30
CA PRO A 171 3.87 18.84 3.17
C PRO A 171 4.45 20.10 2.50
N ASP A 172 4.81 20.00 1.21
CA ASP A 172 5.43 21.10 0.47
C ASP A 172 4.47 22.27 0.27
N VAL A 173 3.21 21.98 -0.13
CA VAL A 173 2.15 22.99 -0.26
C VAL A 173 1.91 23.68 1.08
N TRP A 174 1.85 22.90 2.17
CA TRP A 174 1.62 23.44 3.50
C TRP A 174 2.76 24.35 3.97
N VAL A 175 4.01 23.94 3.76
CA VAL A 175 5.19 24.73 4.15
C VAL A 175 5.25 26.05 3.38
N LEU A 176 5.06 26.02 2.06
CA LEU A 176 5.06 27.20 1.20
C LEU A 176 3.96 28.19 1.58
N PHE A 177 2.74 27.69 1.77
CA PHE A 177 1.60 28.51 2.21
C PHE A 177 1.84 29.10 3.61
N SER A 178 2.33 28.28 4.56
CA SER A 178 2.61 28.74 5.92
C SER A 178 3.70 29.83 5.93
N ALA A 179 4.75 29.69 5.13
CA ALA A 179 5.79 30.69 4.97
C ALA A 179 5.21 32.01 4.42
N TYR A 180 4.42 31.92 3.34
CA TYR A 180 3.74 33.06 2.74
C TYR A 180 2.84 33.79 3.73
N GLN A 181 1.95 33.06 4.40
CA GLN A 181 1.04 33.60 5.41
C GLN A 181 1.80 34.28 6.55
N SER A 182 2.90 33.66 7.02
CA SER A 182 3.67 34.18 8.15
C SER A 182 4.36 35.50 7.80
N VAL A 183 4.96 35.62 6.62
CA VAL A 183 5.60 36.86 6.15
C VAL A 183 4.56 37.97 5.99
N MET A 184 3.39 37.66 5.41
CA MET A 184 2.30 38.61 5.23
C MET A 184 1.76 39.10 6.58
N THR A 185 1.48 38.18 7.50
CA THR A 185 1.00 38.50 8.85
C THR A 185 2.04 39.35 9.61
N HIS A 186 3.32 39.01 9.49
CA HIS A 186 4.41 39.75 10.10
C HIS A 186 4.46 41.22 9.65
N SER A 187 4.21 41.50 8.37
CA SER A 187 4.16 42.88 7.86
C SER A 187 3.09 43.72 8.58
N VAL A 188 1.89 43.16 8.75
CA VAL A 188 0.77 43.87 9.40
C VAL A 188 1.04 44.03 10.89
N VAL A 189 1.61 43.01 11.54
CA VAL A 189 2.02 43.08 12.95
C VAL A 189 3.04 44.19 13.17
N ILE A 190 4.05 44.32 12.30
CA ILE A 190 5.00 45.44 12.38
C ILE A 190 4.26 46.77 12.27
N ILE A 191 3.46 46.97 11.21
CA ILE A 191 2.73 48.23 11.01
C ILE A 191 1.87 48.61 12.22
N LYS A 192 1.12 47.65 12.78
CA LYS A 192 0.28 47.91 13.96
C LYS A 192 1.11 48.26 15.20
N ASN A 193 2.23 47.58 15.42
CA ASN A 193 3.14 47.89 16.53
C ASN A 193 3.76 49.30 16.38
N LEU A 194 4.15 49.68 15.16
CA LEU A 194 4.64 51.02 14.86
C LEU A 194 3.57 52.09 15.09
N ALA A 195 2.32 51.84 14.70
CA ALA A 195 1.21 52.75 14.97
C ALA A 195 0.97 52.96 16.48
N LEU A 196 1.27 51.95 17.29
CA LEU A 196 1.23 52.04 18.76
C LEU A 196 2.49 52.70 19.36
N GLY A 197 3.52 52.96 18.55
CA GLY A 197 4.79 53.54 18.99
C GLY A 197 5.66 52.58 19.80
N THR A 198 5.49 51.26 19.64
CA THR A 198 6.25 50.27 20.40
C THR A 198 6.81 49.18 19.50
N THR A 199 8.03 48.74 19.77
CA THR A 199 8.66 47.58 19.14
C THR A 199 8.94 46.47 20.15
N LYS A 200 8.48 46.61 21.40
CA LYS A 200 8.78 45.65 22.49
C LYS A 200 8.36 44.21 22.19
N PHE A 201 7.33 44.04 21.35
CA PHE A 201 6.81 42.72 20.96
C PHE A 201 7.46 42.17 19.67
N LEU A 202 8.22 42.98 18.96
CA LEU A 202 9.03 42.59 17.82
C LEU A 202 10.39 42.14 18.34
N LYS A 203 10.44 40.95 18.96
CA LYS A 203 11.72 40.37 19.40
C LYS A 203 12.67 40.31 18.18
N LYS A 204 13.92 40.75 18.36
CA LYS A 204 14.94 40.85 17.30
C LYS A 204 15.32 39.51 16.65
N GLU A 205 14.94 38.39 17.26
CA GLU A 205 15.31 37.06 16.79
C GLU A 205 14.40 36.65 15.62
N ASP A 206 15.02 36.15 14.55
CA ASP A 206 14.31 35.80 13.32
C ASP A 206 13.54 34.49 13.44
N VAL A 207 12.33 34.59 13.99
CA VAL A 207 11.42 33.46 14.18
C VAL A 207 10.93 32.85 12.86
N LEU A 208 11.01 33.59 11.75
CA LEU A 208 10.55 33.10 10.44
C LEU A 208 11.67 32.38 9.68
N LYS A 209 12.93 32.64 10.01
CA LYS A 209 14.09 32.05 9.33
C LYS A 209 14.03 30.52 9.15
N PRO A 210 13.72 29.70 10.17
CA PRO A 210 13.67 28.25 9.99
C PRO A 210 12.59 27.83 8.96
N LEU A 211 11.45 28.51 8.98
CA LEU A 211 10.35 28.24 8.05
C LEU A 211 10.70 28.68 6.63
N MET A 212 11.34 29.85 6.47
CA MET A 212 11.79 30.35 5.17
C MET A 212 12.88 29.46 4.56
N LEU A 213 13.80 28.93 5.36
CA LEU A 213 14.82 27.98 4.90
C LEU A 213 14.22 26.64 4.47
N LEU A 214 13.15 26.20 5.11
CA LEU A 214 12.42 24.99 4.72
C LEU A 214 11.63 25.20 3.41
N ALA A 215 11.00 26.37 3.27
CA ALA A 215 10.20 26.70 2.09
C ALA A 215 11.06 27.03 0.85
N LEU A 216 12.21 27.69 1.05
CA LEU A 216 13.09 28.18 0.00
C LEU A 216 14.57 27.82 0.28
N PRO A 217 14.93 26.53 0.26
CA PRO A 217 16.30 26.10 0.54
C PRO A 217 17.31 26.67 -0.47
N GLU A 218 16.89 26.90 -1.71
CA GLU A 218 17.69 27.51 -2.78
C GLU A 218 18.12 28.95 -2.47
N TYR A 219 17.34 29.65 -1.64
CA TYR A 219 17.59 31.05 -1.25
C TYR A 219 18.27 31.16 0.11
N LYS A 220 18.88 30.08 0.62
CA LYS A 220 19.52 30.03 1.93
C LYS A 220 20.49 31.20 2.17
N ASN A 221 21.40 31.45 1.23
CA ASN A 221 22.39 32.52 1.37
C ASN A 221 21.74 33.91 1.48
N TYR A 222 20.69 34.14 0.69
CA TYR A 222 19.93 35.40 0.72
C TYR A 222 19.17 35.55 2.04
N ILE A 223 18.51 34.50 2.50
CA ILE A 223 17.78 34.46 3.78
C ILE A 223 18.73 34.70 4.96
N GLU A 224 19.93 34.10 4.92
CA GLU A 224 20.95 34.30 5.96
C GLU A 224 21.52 35.72 5.97
N GLN A 225 21.66 36.34 4.80
CA GLN A 225 22.23 37.67 4.66
C GLN A 225 21.24 38.80 5.02
N TYR A 226 19.98 38.70 4.57
CA TYR A 226 19.02 39.81 4.66
C TYR A 226 17.93 39.60 5.72
N GLY A 227 17.71 38.36 6.20
CA GLY A 227 16.72 38.03 7.21
C GLY A 227 15.33 38.61 6.92
N PHE A 228 14.69 39.17 7.95
CA PHE A 228 13.35 39.76 7.87
C PHE A 228 13.13 40.75 6.74
N SER A 229 14.09 41.63 6.47
CA SER A 229 13.98 42.65 5.42
C SER A 229 13.93 42.00 4.03
N GLY A 230 14.60 40.87 3.85
CA GLY A 230 14.65 40.13 2.60
C GLY A 230 13.37 39.36 2.27
N TYR A 231 12.60 38.94 3.28
CA TYR A 231 11.46 38.03 3.05
C TYR A 231 10.36 38.60 2.16
N TYR A 232 10.12 39.91 2.22
CA TYR A 232 9.10 40.55 1.39
C TYR A 232 9.44 40.49 -0.10
N HIS A 233 10.72 40.44 -0.46
CA HIS A 233 11.16 40.26 -1.85
C HIS A 233 10.99 38.82 -2.35
N LEU A 234 10.81 37.86 -1.44
CA LEU A 234 10.62 36.45 -1.77
C LEU A 234 9.14 36.05 -1.89
N LEU A 235 8.20 36.97 -1.64
CA LEU A 235 6.76 36.66 -1.65
C LEU A 235 6.26 36.16 -3.01
N ASP A 236 6.67 36.80 -4.11
CA ASP A 236 6.28 36.36 -5.45
C ASP A 236 6.88 34.99 -5.80
N ILE A 237 8.10 34.70 -5.29
CA ILE A 237 8.77 33.42 -5.48
C ILE A 237 8.05 32.30 -4.70
N LEU A 238 7.65 32.59 -3.46
CA LEU A 238 6.83 31.68 -2.65
C LEU A 238 5.48 31.39 -3.34
N GLU A 239 4.84 32.41 -3.90
CA GLU A 239 3.57 32.26 -4.62
C GLU A 239 3.71 31.36 -5.85
N GLN A 240 4.74 31.58 -6.67
CA GLN A 240 5.01 30.74 -7.84
C GLN A 240 5.30 29.29 -7.46
N LYS A 241 6.14 29.07 -6.44
CA LYS A 241 6.43 27.72 -5.96
C LYS A 241 5.20 27.05 -5.35
N LEU A 242 4.35 27.79 -4.65
CA LEU A 242 3.08 27.28 -4.11
C LEU A 242 2.17 26.80 -5.24
N LEU A 243 2.00 27.60 -6.30
CA LEU A 243 1.21 27.23 -7.48
C LEU A 243 1.74 25.96 -8.15
N ASN A 244 3.05 25.85 -8.32
CA ASN A 244 3.68 24.66 -8.89
C ASN A 244 3.45 23.43 -8.00
N ALA A 245 3.66 23.55 -6.69
CA ALA A 245 3.45 22.46 -5.74
C ALA A 245 1.99 22.00 -5.68
N ILE A 246 1.03 22.93 -5.80
CA ILE A 246 -0.39 22.59 -5.92
C ILE A 246 -0.65 21.80 -7.21
N THR A 247 -0.10 22.25 -8.33
CA THR A 247 -0.25 21.58 -9.64
C THR A 247 0.33 20.17 -9.59
N GLU A 248 1.54 19.99 -9.05
CA GLU A 248 2.16 18.68 -8.88
C GLU A 248 1.36 17.74 -7.97
N MET A 249 0.76 18.29 -6.90
CA MET A 249 -0.09 17.52 -6.01
C MET A 249 -1.38 17.06 -6.69
N LEU A 250 -1.98 17.89 -7.55
CA LEU A 250 -3.21 17.58 -8.28
C LEU A 250 -2.95 16.66 -9.48
N ASP A 251 -1.80 16.78 -10.13
CA ASP A 251 -1.35 15.91 -11.24
C ASP A 251 -1.22 14.44 -10.84
N GLY A 252 -1.17 14.12 -9.54
CA GLY A 252 -1.23 12.74 -9.06
C GLY A 252 0.00 11.87 -9.34
N LYS A 253 1.04 12.40 -10.00
CA LYS A 253 2.27 11.66 -10.40
C LYS A 253 2.89 10.86 -9.26
N SER A 254 2.86 11.39 -8.03
CA SER A 254 3.40 10.70 -6.84
C SER A 254 2.54 9.54 -6.33
N LEU A 255 1.22 9.57 -6.54
CA LEU A 255 0.30 8.49 -6.20
C LEU A 255 0.38 7.33 -7.20
N ASP A 256 0.57 7.66 -8.47
CA ASP A 256 0.62 6.69 -9.55
C ASP A 256 1.87 5.82 -9.46
N ASP A 257 3.03 6.41 -9.18
CA ASP A 257 4.29 5.68 -8.98
C ASP A 257 4.24 4.74 -7.76
N ALA A 258 3.71 5.22 -6.63
CA ALA A 258 3.53 4.40 -5.43
C ALA A 258 2.54 3.25 -5.66
N THR A 259 1.50 3.49 -6.47
CA THR A 259 0.49 2.48 -6.83
C THR A 259 1.05 1.45 -7.79
N LEU A 260 1.82 1.85 -8.80
CA LEU A 260 2.54 0.97 -9.72
C LEU A 260 3.51 0.06 -8.98
N LYS A 261 4.31 0.63 -8.07
CA LYS A 261 5.28 -0.14 -7.27
C LYS A 261 4.59 -1.17 -6.38
N ARG A 262 3.51 -0.80 -5.69
CA ARG A 262 2.72 -1.71 -4.85
C ARG A 262 2.07 -2.83 -5.67
N SER A 263 1.53 -2.51 -6.86
CA SER A 263 0.94 -3.50 -7.75
C SER A 263 2.00 -4.48 -8.27
N ALA A 264 3.21 -4.00 -8.54
CA ALA A 264 4.35 -4.87 -8.88
C ALA A 264 4.73 -5.80 -7.72
N GLU A 265 4.77 -5.30 -6.48
CA GLU A 265 5.03 -6.10 -5.27
C GLU A 265 3.96 -7.17 -5.03
N ILE A 266 2.68 -6.84 -5.20
CA ILE A 266 1.57 -7.81 -5.07
C ILE A 266 1.69 -8.89 -6.15
N MET A 267 1.95 -8.52 -7.40
CA MET A 267 2.11 -9.49 -8.50
C MET A 267 3.33 -10.39 -8.30
N ALA A 268 4.39 -9.89 -7.67
CA ALA A 268 5.54 -10.70 -7.29
C ALA A 268 5.20 -11.69 -6.16
N ALA A 269 4.49 -11.25 -5.12
CA ALA A 269 4.04 -12.11 -4.03
C ALA A 269 3.09 -13.22 -4.49
N VAL A 270 2.12 -12.88 -5.36
CA VAL A 270 1.19 -13.86 -5.96
C VAL A 270 1.94 -14.91 -6.78
N ARG A 271 2.97 -14.52 -7.53
CA ARG A 271 3.82 -15.47 -8.27
C ARG A 271 4.65 -16.36 -7.34
N GLY A 272 5.15 -15.81 -6.22
CA GLY A 272 5.92 -16.56 -5.23
C GLY A 272 5.10 -17.64 -4.51
N LEU A 273 3.82 -17.37 -4.21
CA LEU A 273 2.93 -18.34 -3.56
C LEU A 273 2.55 -19.53 -4.45
N ASN A 274 2.65 -19.40 -5.77
CA ASN A 274 2.22 -20.42 -6.73
C ASN A 274 3.25 -21.57 -6.91
N ILE A 275 4.34 -21.59 -6.13
CA ILE A 275 5.44 -22.57 -6.26
C ILE A 275 5.43 -23.63 -5.14
N GLU A 276 4.73 -23.42 -4.02
CA GLU A 276 4.83 -24.30 -2.84
C GLU A 276 3.61 -25.20 -2.54
N ALA A 277 2.56 -25.14 -3.35
CA ALA A 277 1.44 -26.09 -3.23
C ALA A 277 1.86 -27.47 -3.76
N LYS A 278 2.72 -28.19 -3.03
CA LYS A 278 2.82 -29.65 -3.15
C LYS A 278 1.43 -30.18 -2.81
N PRO A 279 0.73 -30.86 -3.74
CA PRO A 279 -0.55 -31.46 -3.41
C PRO A 279 -0.29 -32.48 -2.28
N GLU A 280 -0.92 -32.27 -1.13
CA GLU A 280 -0.96 -33.28 -0.07
C GLU A 280 -1.76 -34.46 -0.63
N ILE A 281 -1.05 -35.47 -1.12
CA ILE A 281 -1.65 -36.72 -1.57
C ILE A 281 -2.14 -37.44 -0.31
N PRO A 282 -3.46 -37.70 -0.16
CA PRO A 282 -4.00 -38.41 1.00
C PRO A 282 -3.23 -39.71 1.23
N ASP A 283 -2.92 -40.04 2.48
CA ASP A 283 -2.02 -41.16 2.84
C ASP A 283 -2.42 -42.52 2.21
N GLY A 284 -3.68 -42.70 1.84
CA GLY A 284 -4.19 -43.89 1.14
C GLY A 284 -3.85 -43.99 -0.36
N LEU A 285 -3.34 -42.91 -0.98
CA LEU A 285 -2.96 -42.82 -2.40
C LEU A 285 -1.44 -42.68 -2.59
N GLN A 286 -0.66 -42.65 -1.51
CA GLN A 286 0.78 -42.80 -1.58
C GLN A 286 1.08 -44.25 -1.97
N GLY A 287 1.48 -44.47 -3.22
CA GLY A 287 1.89 -45.79 -3.68
C GLY A 287 3.01 -46.31 -2.78
N SER A 288 2.86 -47.52 -2.24
CA SER A 288 3.94 -48.22 -1.55
C SER A 288 5.18 -48.20 -2.44
N GLU A 289 6.32 -47.75 -1.91
CA GLU A 289 7.59 -47.64 -2.64
C GLU A 289 7.79 -48.86 -3.54
N ILE A 290 7.83 -48.63 -4.85
CA ILE A 290 8.09 -49.70 -5.83
C ILE A 290 9.50 -50.22 -5.52
N PRO A 291 9.67 -51.51 -5.17
CA PRO A 291 10.99 -52.07 -4.89
C PRO A 291 11.88 -51.87 -6.12
N ASN A 292 13.07 -51.30 -5.91
CA ASN A 292 14.04 -51.12 -6.99
C ASN A 292 14.28 -52.47 -7.70
N PRO A 293 14.23 -52.51 -9.05
CA PRO A 293 14.48 -53.75 -9.77
C PRO A 293 15.89 -54.24 -9.46
N PRO A 294 16.07 -55.57 -9.27
CA PRO A 294 17.38 -56.13 -8.99
C PRO A 294 18.33 -55.79 -10.14
N LYS A 295 19.51 -55.29 -9.79
CA LYS A 295 20.58 -55.04 -10.76
C LYS A 295 20.93 -56.36 -11.41
N ILE A 296 20.76 -56.42 -12.73
CA ILE A 296 21.20 -57.54 -13.54
C ILE A 296 22.72 -57.40 -13.66
N GLU A 297 23.46 -58.35 -13.10
CA GLU A 297 24.91 -58.52 -13.28
C GLU A 297 25.24 -59.07 -14.67
#